data_AF-A0A0S9RB89-F1
#
_entry.id   AF-A0A0S9RB89-F1
#
_cell.length_a   1.000
_cell.length_b   1.000
_cell.length_c   1.000
_cell.angle_alpha   90.00
_cell.angle_beta   90.00
_cell.angle_gamma   90.00
#
_symmetry.space_group_name_H-M   'P 1'
#
loop_
_entity.id
_entity.type
_entity.pdbx_description
1 polymer ?
#
loop_
_entity_poly.entity_id
_entity_poly.type
_entity_poly.pdbx_seq_one_letter_code
_entity_poly.pdbx_strand_id
1 'polypeptide(L)'
;MTGRGNFFAVDRLAWASVCGLGSINAAVAYLVLARGTLADMRSTSWSVNAIETYTGIARPRAAAAIQALTAAKFIEQTKAGKRPAYRIALPEAPAWVWLPNSIVDGVTDESAPIERIRQAQNLSALRLFVDLYAAQDLEADGGVNWQQLRLNYSRRLIAQAGAYTVWGFWSGNMRTWEQVAFVRPFLTGKRDTVTVEGKTGTIDAGLAAFWDALSILRNTKLFSFVAHLIEADTEEASVIHPLAHGTGEEVERELAHSAFEAAEAMIPEGYVARAQSEGVDLMVPVLSHLTAVQVVGLPRLLHRAHTSATARWVERTDEWRRKAAEFQEMAGNPNRRNHMQYQRRSRGIN
;
A
#
# COMPACT_ATOMS: atom_id res chain seq x y z
N MET A 1 -20.87 19.33 17.61
CA MET A 1 -19.91 18.31 17.16
C MET A 1 -18.66 19.04 16.69
N THR A 2 -17.67 19.19 17.56
CA THR A 2 -16.41 19.88 17.26
C THR A 2 -15.48 18.93 16.51
N GLY A 3 -14.97 19.39 15.36
CA GLY A 3 -14.29 18.58 14.36
C GLY A 3 -13.01 17.93 14.86
N ARG A 4 -13.07 16.62 15.12
CA ARG A 4 -11.88 15.77 15.06
C ARG A 4 -11.77 15.22 13.65
N GLY A 5 -10.55 15.19 13.11
CA GLY A 5 -10.26 14.34 11.96
C GLY A 5 -10.58 12.88 12.30
N ASN A 6 -11.00 12.10 11.30
CA ASN A 6 -11.42 10.71 11.49
C ASN A 6 -10.20 9.75 11.58
N PHE A 7 -9.31 10.02 12.54
CA PHE A 7 -8.05 9.30 12.77
C PHE A 7 -7.59 9.41 14.23
N PHE A 8 -6.63 8.57 14.60
CA PHE A 8 -5.87 8.62 15.86
C PHE A 8 -4.37 8.42 15.55
N ALA A 9 -3.52 8.46 16.58
CA ALA A 9 -2.09 8.27 16.39
C ALA A 9 -1.45 7.41 17.47
N VAL A 10 -0.34 6.77 17.10
CA VAL A 10 0.58 6.10 18.03
C VAL A 10 2.00 6.55 17.77
N ASP A 11 2.85 6.54 18.81
CA ASP A 11 4.29 6.72 18.62
C ASP A 11 4.92 5.44 18.05
N ARG A 12 5.77 5.59 17.03
CA ARG A 12 6.40 4.49 16.31
C ARG A 12 7.31 3.62 17.19
N LEU A 13 8.06 4.23 18.12
CA LEU A 13 8.99 3.53 19.00
C LEU A 13 8.27 2.84 20.15
N ALA A 14 7.26 3.50 20.73
CA ALA A 14 6.36 2.91 21.71
C ALA A 14 5.64 1.70 21.10
N TRP A 15 5.14 1.82 19.87
CA TRP A 15 4.52 0.70 19.15
C TRP A 15 5.49 -0.48 18.99
N ALA A 16 6.77 -0.23 18.68
CA ALA A 16 7.77 -1.29 18.54
C ALA A 16 7.98 -2.03 19.85
N SER A 17 8.07 -1.26 20.92
CA SER A 17 8.27 -1.78 22.27
C SER A 17 7.04 -2.56 22.77
N VAL A 18 5.83 -2.11 22.44
CA VAL A 18 4.58 -2.83 22.73
C VAL A 18 4.54 -4.18 22.01
N CYS A 19 4.91 -4.24 20.73
CA CYS A 19 5.04 -5.52 20.02
C CYS A 19 6.13 -6.41 20.64
N GLY A 20 7.20 -5.81 21.17
CA GLY A 20 8.27 -6.52 21.88
C GLY A 20 7.82 -7.26 23.15
N LEU A 21 6.63 -6.98 23.69
CA LEU A 21 6.02 -7.77 24.77
C LEU A 21 5.64 -9.20 24.33
N GLY A 22 5.60 -9.49 23.03
CA GLY A 22 5.26 -10.81 22.49
C GLY A 22 3.78 -11.18 22.64
N SER A 23 2.92 -10.25 23.05
CA SER A 23 1.49 -10.49 23.28
C SER A 23 0.62 -9.75 22.26
N ILE A 24 -0.03 -10.51 21.37
CA ILE A 24 -0.97 -9.94 20.39
C ILE A 24 -2.14 -9.22 21.06
N ASN A 25 -2.64 -9.73 22.19
CA ASN A 25 -3.73 -9.08 22.92
C ASN A 25 -3.28 -7.76 23.54
N ALA A 26 -2.03 -7.66 24.03
CA ALA A 26 -1.49 -6.40 24.53
C ALA A 26 -1.33 -5.37 23.40
N ALA A 27 -0.81 -5.79 22.24
CA ALA A 27 -0.65 -4.92 21.08
C ALA A 27 -2.00 -4.42 20.54
N VAL A 28 -3.00 -5.30 20.43
CA VAL A 28 -4.37 -4.94 20.04
C VAL A 28 -5.01 -4.01 21.07
N ALA A 29 -4.89 -4.31 22.36
CA ALA A 29 -5.41 -3.46 23.43
C ALA A 29 -4.81 -2.06 23.40
N TYR A 30 -3.50 -1.95 23.12
CA TYR A 30 -2.82 -0.66 22.99
C TYR A 30 -3.42 0.19 21.85
N LEU A 31 -3.67 -0.39 20.67
CA LEU A 31 -4.31 0.30 19.55
C LEU A 31 -5.75 0.72 19.86
N VAL A 32 -6.52 -0.13 20.53
CA VAL A 32 -7.90 0.20 20.97
C VAL A 32 -7.88 1.39 21.94
N LEU A 33 -7.01 1.35 22.95
CA LEU A 33 -6.87 2.46 23.90
C LEU A 33 -6.41 3.75 23.22
N ALA A 34 -5.48 3.67 22.26
CA ALA A 34 -5.01 4.80 21.46
C ALA A 34 -6.13 5.41 20.61
N ARG A 35 -6.96 4.59 19.96
CA ARG A 35 -8.14 5.12 19.25
C ARG A 35 -9.17 5.76 20.19
N GLY A 36 -9.22 5.30 21.44
CA GLY A 36 -10.07 5.84 22.48
C GLY A 36 -9.57 7.15 23.10
N THR A 37 -8.45 7.73 22.67
CA THR A 37 -7.90 8.94 23.28
C THR A 37 -8.71 10.20 22.95
N LEU A 38 -8.51 11.22 23.78
CA LEU A 38 -8.99 12.56 23.50
C LEU A 38 -8.11 13.26 22.45
N ALA A 39 -8.37 14.55 22.20
CA ALA A 39 -7.60 15.35 21.25
C ALA A 39 -6.11 15.49 21.65
N ASP A 40 -5.77 15.20 22.91
CA ASP A 40 -4.41 15.17 23.42
C ASP A 40 -3.61 13.91 23.01
N MET A 41 -4.25 12.96 22.30
CA MET A 41 -3.68 11.68 21.86
C MET A 41 -3.07 10.86 23.00
N ARG A 42 -3.50 11.12 24.25
CA ARG A 42 -2.90 10.52 25.45
C ARG A 42 -3.95 10.00 26.41
N SER A 43 -4.96 10.80 26.73
CA SER A 43 -5.91 10.47 27.78
C SER A 43 -7.09 9.68 27.22
N THR A 44 -7.43 8.54 27.80
CA THR A 44 -8.57 7.71 27.39
C THR A 44 -9.38 7.21 28.59
N SER A 45 -10.71 7.15 28.41
CA SER A 45 -11.63 6.45 29.31
C SER A 45 -12.00 5.05 28.81
N TRP A 46 -11.44 4.62 27.68
CA TRP A 46 -11.63 3.28 27.16
C TRP A 46 -10.91 2.27 28.04
N SER A 47 -11.47 1.08 28.12
CA SER A 47 -11.06 0.05 29.07
C SER A 47 -11.40 -1.34 28.52
N VAL A 48 -11.43 -2.35 29.40
CA VAL A 48 -11.80 -3.74 29.07
C VAL A 48 -13.05 -3.83 28.21
N ASN A 49 -14.09 -3.02 28.49
CA ASN A 49 -15.32 -3.06 27.70
C ASN A 49 -15.09 -2.65 26.25
N ALA A 50 -14.29 -1.60 26.00
CA ALA A 50 -13.98 -1.18 24.64
C ALA A 50 -13.17 -2.25 23.90
N ILE A 51 -12.17 -2.83 24.56
CA ILE A 51 -11.35 -3.91 23.98
C ILE A 51 -12.26 -5.09 23.58
N GLU A 52 -13.15 -5.53 24.45
CA GLU A 52 -14.12 -6.58 24.13
C GLU A 52 -15.01 -6.19 22.94
N THR A 53 -15.61 -5.00 22.97
CA THR A 53 -16.52 -4.51 21.93
C THR A 53 -15.87 -4.46 20.55
N TYR A 54 -14.64 -3.97 20.43
CA TYR A 54 -14.01 -3.73 19.12
C TYR A 54 -13.18 -4.91 18.59
N THR A 55 -12.98 -5.96 19.37
CA THR A 55 -12.02 -7.03 19.01
C THR A 55 -12.48 -8.45 19.33
N GLY A 56 -13.59 -8.59 20.06
CA GLY A 56 -14.07 -9.87 20.57
C GLY A 56 -13.18 -10.52 21.62
N ILE A 57 -12.16 -9.82 22.15
CA ILE A 57 -11.32 -10.34 23.23
C ILE A 57 -12.15 -10.42 24.52
N ALA A 58 -12.32 -11.63 25.05
CA ALA A 58 -13.01 -11.86 26.31
C ALA A 58 -12.40 -11.03 27.48
N ARG A 59 -13.25 -10.50 28.36
CA ARG A 59 -12.87 -9.59 29.45
C ARG A 59 -11.65 -10.01 30.28
N PRO A 60 -11.49 -11.28 30.70
CA PRO A 60 -10.31 -11.68 31.47
C PRO A 60 -9.00 -11.49 30.70
N ARG A 61 -9.01 -11.78 29.40
CA ARG A 61 -7.84 -11.59 28.51
C ARG A 61 -7.57 -10.12 28.23
N ALA A 62 -8.63 -9.32 28.04
CA ALA A 62 -8.51 -7.87 27.90
C ALA A 62 -7.96 -7.20 29.17
N ALA A 63 -8.40 -7.65 30.36
CA ALA A 63 -7.86 -7.17 31.64
C ALA A 63 -6.37 -7.51 31.80
N ALA A 64 -5.98 -8.75 31.48
CA ALA A 64 -4.58 -9.17 31.48
C ALA A 64 -3.72 -8.36 30.49
N ALA A 65 -4.26 -8.03 29.32
CA ALA A 65 -3.59 -7.18 28.34
C ALA A 65 -3.34 -5.75 28.87
N ILE A 66 -4.34 -5.12 29.50
CA ILE A 66 -4.18 -3.82 30.17
C ILE A 66 -3.13 -3.91 31.28
N GLN A 67 -3.17 -4.96 32.11
CA GLN A 67 -2.18 -5.16 33.17
C GLN A 67 -0.75 -5.28 32.62
N ALA A 68 -0.56 -6.03 31.52
CA ALA A 68 0.75 -6.15 30.87
C ALA A 68 1.25 -4.79 30.36
N LEU A 69 0.38 -3.99 29.74
CA LEU A 69 0.72 -2.64 29.28
C LEU A 69 1.06 -1.69 30.44
N THR A 70 0.34 -1.77 31.56
CA THR A 70 0.63 -0.97 32.76
C THR A 70 1.93 -1.39 33.42
N ALA A 71 2.17 -2.70 33.57
CA ALA A 71 3.41 -3.22 34.14
C ALA A 71 4.64 -2.81 33.30
N ALA A 72 4.49 -2.80 31.98
CA ALA A 72 5.51 -2.34 31.04
C ALA A 72 5.56 -0.81 30.86
N LYS A 73 4.74 -0.05 31.59
CA LYS A 73 4.67 1.43 31.57
C LYS A 73 4.31 2.05 30.22
N PHE A 74 3.65 1.31 29.32
CA PHE A 74 3.09 1.88 28.09
C PHE A 74 1.81 2.68 28.34
N ILE A 75 1.11 2.37 29.42
CA ILE A 75 -0.05 3.12 29.89
C ILE A 75 0.02 3.30 31.40
N GLU A 76 -0.51 4.42 31.88
CA GLU A 76 -0.67 4.73 33.31
C GLU A 76 -2.16 4.78 33.64
N GLN A 77 -2.59 4.14 34.72
CA GLN A 77 -3.95 4.26 35.21
C GLN A 77 -4.10 5.55 36.02
N THR A 78 -4.82 6.53 35.47
CA THR A 78 -5.06 7.83 36.12
C THR A 78 -6.30 7.83 37.01
N LYS A 79 -7.22 6.88 36.78
CA LYS A 79 -8.41 6.68 37.61
C LYS A 79 -8.75 5.20 37.73
N ALA A 80 -8.98 4.74 38.96
CA ALA A 80 -9.42 3.38 39.25
C ALA A 80 -10.96 3.26 39.40
N GLY A 81 -11.45 2.03 39.62
CA GLY A 81 -12.87 1.74 39.89
C GLY A 81 -13.68 1.35 38.64
N LYS A 82 -15.01 1.50 38.72
CA LYS A 82 -15.96 1.04 37.68
C LYS A 82 -15.85 1.78 36.34
N ARG A 83 -15.26 2.98 36.33
CA ARG A 83 -15.03 3.81 35.14
C ARG A 83 -13.56 4.25 35.15
N PRO A 84 -12.64 3.32 34.87
CA PRO A 84 -11.23 3.62 34.92
C PRO A 84 -10.85 4.56 33.79
N ALA A 85 -9.75 5.29 33.97
CA ALA A 85 -9.15 6.12 32.94
C ALA A 85 -7.65 5.83 32.89
N TYR A 86 -7.09 5.95 31.69
CA TYR A 86 -5.70 5.66 31.40
C TYR A 86 -5.07 6.82 30.62
N ARG A 87 -3.75 6.92 30.71
CA ARG A 87 -2.92 7.83 29.93
C ARG A 87 -1.87 7.01 29.19
N ILE A 88 -1.76 7.21 27.88
CA ILE A 88 -0.71 6.59 27.07
C ILE A 88 0.61 7.30 27.35
N ALA A 89 1.64 6.51 27.67
CA ALA A 89 2.99 7.00 27.82
C ALA A 89 3.58 7.27 26.43
N LEU A 90 3.90 8.54 26.16
CA LEU A 90 4.56 8.95 24.92
C LEU A 90 5.80 9.76 25.28
N PRO A 91 6.85 9.70 24.44
CA PRO A 91 8.01 10.57 24.59
C PRO A 91 7.63 12.06 24.44
N GLU A 92 8.60 12.94 24.72
CA GLU A 92 8.43 14.39 24.59
C GLU A 92 8.17 14.79 23.12
N ALA A 93 8.89 14.16 22.18
CA ALA A 93 8.71 14.33 20.74
C ALA A 93 8.32 13.00 20.09
N PRO A 94 7.01 12.69 19.98
CA PRO A 94 6.55 11.45 19.36
C PRO A 94 6.80 11.40 17.85
N ALA A 95 7.27 10.26 17.38
CA ALA A 95 7.30 9.91 15.96
C ALA A 95 5.93 9.34 15.57
N TRP A 96 5.00 10.22 15.23
CA TRP A 96 3.61 9.86 14.99
C TRP A 96 3.41 8.94 13.80
N VAL A 97 2.59 7.91 14.01
CA VAL A 97 1.96 7.11 12.95
C VAL A 97 0.46 7.41 12.99
N TRP A 98 -0.04 8.04 11.93
CA TRP A 98 -1.45 8.41 11.81
C TRP A 98 -2.27 7.22 11.30
N LEU A 99 -3.28 6.82 12.09
CA LEU A 99 -4.07 5.62 11.86
C LEU A 99 -5.55 5.97 11.66
N PRO A 100 -6.25 5.37 10.69
CA PRO A 100 -7.69 5.56 10.51
C PRO A 100 -8.46 4.99 11.70
N ASN A 101 -9.52 5.67 12.15
CA ASN A 101 -10.38 5.10 13.20
C ASN A 101 -11.04 3.77 12.78
N SER A 102 -11.32 3.62 11.48
CA SER A 102 -11.94 2.41 10.91
C SER A 102 -11.10 1.15 11.06
N ILE A 103 -9.81 1.24 11.41
CA ILE A 103 -9.03 0.04 11.73
C ILE A 103 -9.48 -0.62 13.04
N VAL A 104 -10.03 0.18 13.96
CA VAL A 104 -10.56 -0.25 15.27
C VAL A 104 -12.08 -0.34 15.23
N ASP A 105 -12.73 0.69 14.67
CA ASP A 105 -14.20 0.78 14.63
C ASP A 105 -14.83 -0.18 13.62
N GLY A 106 -14.05 -0.62 12.63
CA GLY A 106 -14.54 -1.32 11.46
C GLY A 106 -15.23 -0.40 10.47
N VAL A 107 -15.81 -1.02 9.45
CA VAL A 107 -16.75 -0.42 8.50
C VAL A 107 -17.99 -1.33 8.56
N THR A 108 -19.18 -0.77 8.32
CA THR A 108 -20.45 -1.50 8.43
C THR A 108 -20.38 -2.87 7.75
N ASP A 109 -20.85 -3.91 8.44
CA ASP A 109 -20.94 -5.31 8.00
C ASP A 109 -19.60 -6.09 7.82
N GLU A 110 -18.46 -5.53 8.22
CA GLU A 110 -17.17 -6.25 8.28
C GLU A 110 -16.53 -6.22 9.67
N SER A 111 -15.86 -7.32 10.04
CA SER A 111 -14.99 -7.34 11.22
C SER A 111 -13.86 -6.30 11.06
N ALA A 112 -13.57 -5.57 12.14
CA ALA A 112 -12.54 -4.53 12.13
C ALA A 112 -11.17 -5.09 11.70
N PRO A 113 -10.35 -4.32 10.96
CA PRO A 113 -8.99 -4.72 10.58
C PRO A 113 -8.14 -5.32 11.70
N ILE A 114 -8.10 -4.68 12.88
CA ILE A 114 -7.31 -5.21 14.01
C ILE A 114 -7.85 -6.55 14.51
N GLU A 115 -9.16 -6.78 14.41
CA GLU A 115 -9.78 -8.04 14.79
C GLU A 115 -9.41 -9.14 13.80
N ARG A 116 -9.49 -8.88 12.50
CA ARG A 116 -9.10 -9.83 11.44
C ARG A 116 -7.64 -10.29 11.60
N ILE A 117 -6.72 -9.33 11.82
CA ILE A 117 -5.31 -9.68 12.06
C ILE A 117 -5.16 -10.47 13.38
N ARG A 118 -5.87 -10.06 14.45
CA ARG A 118 -5.86 -10.79 15.72
C ARG A 118 -6.31 -12.24 15.55
N GLN A 119 -7.37 -12.49 14.78
CA GLN A 119 -7.87 -13.84 14.52
C GLN A 119 -6.84 -14.74 13.82
N ALA A 120 -5.97 -14.15 12.98
CA ALA A 120 -4.83 -14.86 12.40
C ALA A 120 -3.69 -15.17 13.40
N GLN A 121 -3.77 -14.65 14.64
CA GLN A 121 -2.81 -14.86 15.73
C GLN A 121 -1.35 -14.53 15.34
N ASN A 122 -1.15 -13.63 14.38
CA ASN A 122 0.18 -13.24 13.90
C ASN A 122 0.51 -11.81 14.35
N LEU A 123 1.29 -11.70 15.42
CA LEU A 123 1.75 -10.41 15.95
C LEU A 123 2.62 -9.65 14.94
N SER A 124 3.43 -10.35 14.16
CA SER A 124 4.30 -9.74 13.15
C SER A 124 3.49 -9.09 12.02
N ALA A 125 2.36 -9.68 11.62
CA ALA A 125 1.42 -9.07 10.69
C ALA A 125 0.81 -7.78 11.26
N LEU A 126 0.40 -7.78 12.54
CA LEU A 126 -0.13 -6.57 13.19
C LEU A 126 0.93 -5.48 13.29
N ARG A 127 2.16 -5.84 13.63
CA ARG A 127 3.31 -4.94 13.65
C ARG A 127 3.54 -4.31 12.27
N LEU A 128 3.65 -5.15 11.23
CA LEU A 128 3.87 -4.72 9.86
C LEU A 128 2.75 -3.80 9.37
N PHE A 129 1.50 -4.09 9.71
CA PHE A 129 0.35 -3.28 9.29
C PHE A 129 0.49 -1.81 9.71
N VAL A 130 0.84 -1.56 10.97
CA VAL A 130 1.07 -0.19 11.48
C VAL A 130 2.37 0.40 10.93
N ASP A 131 3.41 -0.41 10.74
CA ASP A 131 4.67 0.06 10.16
C ASP A 131 4.50 0.49 8.69
N LEU A 132 3.60 -0.15 7.93
CA LEU A 132 3.24 0.28 6.57
C LEU A 132 2.50 1.62 6.58
N TYR A 133 1.66 1.91 7.58
CA TYR A 133 1.07 3.25 7.74
C TYR A 133 2.13 4.32 7.98
N ALA A 134 3.19 3.97 8.71
CA ALA A 134 4.29 4.89 8.97
C ALA A 134 5.18 5.13 7.73
N ALA A 135 5.20 4.18 6.79
CA ALA A 135 6.03 4.24 5.58
C ALA A 135 5.28 4.74 4.33
N GLN A 136 3.95 4.76 4.36
CA GLN A 136 3.13 5.16 3.23
C GLN A 136 3.14 6.69 3.06
N ASP A 137 3.42 7.13 1.84
CA ASP A 137 3.22 8.50 1.39
C ASP A 137 2.22 8.49 0.21
N LEU A 138 0.96 8.81 0.50
CA LEU A 138 -0.05 8.87 -0.55
C LEU A 138 0.17 10.06 -1.48
N GLU A 139 0.60 11.20 -0.95
CA GLU A 139 0.70 12.43 -1.72
C GLU A 139 1.83 12.33 -2.76
N ALA A 140 3.01 11.90 -2.32
CA ALA A 140 4.19 11.77 -3.19
C ALA A 140 4.15 10.49 -4.05
N ASP A 141 3.97 9.33 -3.42
CA ASP A 141 4.15 8.04 -4.07
C ASP A 141 2.82 7.36 -4.43
N GLY A 142 1.71 7.78 -3.84
CA GLY A 142 0.45 7.05 -3.97
C GLY A 142 0.46 5.72 -3.22
N GLY A 143 1.33 5.52 -2.23
CA GLY A 143 1.48 4.24 -1.52
C GLY A 143 2.77 4.18 -0.70
N VAL A 144 3.21 2.98 -0.37
CA VAL A 144 4.58 2.77 0.12
C VAL A 144 5.53 2.87 -1.07
N ASN A 145 6.60 3.65 -0.92
CA ASN A 145 7.60 3.89 -1.97
C ASN A 145 8.15 2.58 -2.57
N TRP A 146 8.31 2.52 -3.90
CA TRP A 146 8.73 1.29 -4.60
C TRP A 146 10.15 0.85 -4.26
N GLN A 147 11.01 1.73 -3.76
CA GLN A 147 12.36 1.37 -3.31
C GLN A 147 12.35 0.71 -1.92
N GLN A 148 11.19 0.61 -1.27
CA GLN A 148 11.02 -0.08 0.02
C GLN A 148 10.32 -1.43 -0.12
N LEU A 149 9.19 -1.46 -0.84
CA LEU A 149 8.43 -2.68 -1.12
C LEU A 149 7.65 -2.49 -2.42
N ARG A 150 7.75 -3.45 -3.34
CA ARG A 150 7.04 -3.38 -4.62
C ARG A 150 6.64 -4.73 -5.19
N LEU A 151 5.67 -4.72 -6.09
CA LEU A 151 5.46 -5.76 -7.10
C LEU A 151 6.24 -5.38 -8.36
N ASN A 152 7.13 -6.25 -8.84
CA ASN A 152 7.88 -5.98 -10.06
C ASN A 152 7.02 -6.20 -11.30
N TYR A 153 7.30 -5.44 -12.36
CA TYR A 153 6.85 -5.73 -13.70
C TYR A 153 8.04 -5.85 -14.64
N SER A 154 8.01 -6.86 -15.51
CA SER A 154 8.87 -6.89 -16.69
C SER A 154 8.25 -6.02 -17.78
N ARG A 155 9.10 -5.39 -18.61
CA ARG A 155 8.68 -4.45 -19.66
C ARG A 155 9.18 -4.92 -21.02
N ARG A 156 8.33 -4.83 -22.04
CA ARG A 156 8.71 -5.10 -23.44
C ARG A 156 8.15 -4.05 -24.38
N LEU A 157 8.95 -3.66 -25.37
CA LEU A 157 8.50 -2.81 -26.47
C LEU A 157 7.51 -3.60 -27.33
N ILE A 158 6.30 -3.08 -27.47
CA ILE A 158 5.28 -3.69 -28.35
C ILE A 158 5.33 -3.04 -29.72
N ALA A 159 5.30 -1.70 -29.78
CA ALA A 159 5.31 -0.94 -31.02
C ALA A 159 5.78 0.51 -30.82
N GLN A 160 6.04 1.18 -31.95
CA GLN A 160 6.25 2.63 -32.02
C GLN A 160 5.22 3.23 -32.97
N ALA A 161 4.61 4.34 -32.56
CA ALA A 161 3.57 5.03 -33.31
C ALA A 161 3.76 6.56 -33.20
N GLY A 162 4.40 7.15 -34.21
CA GLY A 162 4.70 8.59 -34.24
C GLY A 162 5.59 9.01 -33.06
N ALA A 163 5.11 9.95 -32.24
CA ALA A 163 5.82 10.41 -31.05
C ALA A 163 5.75 9.42 -29.86
N TYR A 164 4.95 8.36 -29.97
CA TYR A 164 4.67 7.44 -28.86
C TYR A 164 5.36 6.09 -29.02
N THR A 165 5.75 5.53 -27.89
CA THR A 165 6.23 4.16 -27.75
C THR A 165 5.21 3.40 -26.90
N VAL A 166 4.73 2.26 -27.40
CA VAL A 166 3.79 1.39 -26.69
C VAL A 166 4.57 0.31 -25.94
N TRP A 167 4.47 0.34 -24.62
CA TRP A 167 5.09 -0.65 -23.74
C TRP A 167 4.03 -1.61 -23.19
N GLY A 168 4.38 -2.89 -23.16
CA GLY A 168 3.65 -3.94 -22.47
C GLY A 168 4.37 -4.32 -21.19
N PHE A 169 3.60 -4.65 -20.15
CA PHE A 169 4.11 -5.01 -18.83
C PHE A 169 3.47 -6.30 -18.31
N TRP A 170 4.29 -7.13 -17.68
CA TRP A 170 3.88 -8.37 -17.03
C TRP A 170 4.34 -8.37 -15.58
N SER A 171 3.40 -8.55 -14.68
CA SER A 171 3.60 -8.70 -13.25
C SER A 171 4.51 -9.88 -12.96
N GLY A 172 5.37 -9.70 -11.97
CA GLY A 172 6.32 -10.70 -11.53
C GLY A 172 6.33 -10.79 -10.02
N ASN A 173 7.53 -10.93 -9.47
CA ASN A 173 7.71 -11.22 -8.05
C ASN A 173 7.61 -9.93 -7.21
N MET A 174 7.23 -10.08 -5.95
CA MET A 174 7.37 -9.01 -4.96
C MET A 174 8.84 -8.85 -4.55
N ARG A 175 9.25 -7.63 -4.22
CA ARG A 175 10.61 -7.31 -3.79
C ARG A 175 10.61 -6.32 -2.63
N THR A 176 11.50 -6.57 -1.68
CA THR A 176 11.85 -5.65 -0.60
C THR A 176 13.36 -5.69 -0.36
N TRP A 177 13.86 -4.84 0.54
CA TRP A 177 15.28 -4.74 0.86
C TRP A 177 15.51 -4.77 2.38
N GLU A 178 16.59 -5.43 2.82
CA GLU A 178 16.89 -5.68 4.23
C GLU A 178 17.08 -4.39 5.06
N GLN A 179 17.54 -3.30 4.44
CA GLN A 179 17.74 -2.02 5.12
C GLN A 179 16.44 -1.28 5.47
N VAL A 180 15.31 -1.69 4.89
CA VAL A 180 14.03 -1.00 5.04
C VAL A 180 13.53 -1.12 6.47
N ALA A 181 13.15 0.00 7.07
CA ALA A 181 12.87 0.08 8.51
C ALA A 181 11.76 -0.86 9.00
N PHE A 182 10.75 -1.17 8.17
CA PHE A 182 9.69 -2.11 8.52
C PHE A 182 10.03 -3.58 8.21
N VAL A 183 11.13 -3.85 7.50
CA VAL A 183 11.66 -5.21 7.25
C VAL A 183 12.64 -5.61 8.35
N ARG A 184 13.47 -4.66 8.83
CA ARG A 184 14.51 -4.91 9.84
C ARG A 184 14.03 -5.69 11.08
N PRO A 185 12.83 -5.47 11.64
CA PRO A 185 12.35 -6.24 12.80
C PRO A 185 12.17 -7.74 12.56
N PHE A 186 12.10 -8.16 11.29
CA PHE A 186 11.96 -9.57 10.91
C PHE A 186 13.30 -10.27 10.74
N LEU A 187 14.38 -9.53 10.54
CA LEU A 187 15.69 -10.09 10.25
C LEU A 187 16.27 -10.80 11.47
N THR A 188 16.89 -11.95 11.22
CA THR A 188 17.45 -12.83 12.24
C THR A 188 18.97 -12.81 12.29
N GLY A 189 19.61 -12.28 11.25
CA GLY A 189 21.05 -12.36 11.01
C GLY A 189 21.51 -13.71 10.46
N LYS A 190 20.62 -14.72 10.36
CA LYS A 190 20.93 -16.04 9.80
C LYS A 190 20.71 -16.01 8.29
N ARG A 191 21.65 -16.58 7.53
CA ARG A 191 21.63 -16.57 6.06
C ARG A 191 21.24 -17.94 5.52
N ASP A 192 20.20 -17.97 4.69
CA ASP A 192 19.78 -19.15 3.94
C ASP A 192 20.17 -19.01 2.46
N THR A 193 20.58 -20.13 1.87
CA THR A 193 20.86 -20.19 0.43
C THR A 193 19.56 -20.40 -0.32
N VAL A 194 19.23 -19.50 -1.24
CA VAL A 194 18.01 -19.57 -2.06
C VAL A 194 18.38 -19.45 -3.52
N THR A 195 17.72 -20.25 -4.36
CA THR A 195 17.83 -20.14 -5.81
C THR A 195 16.52 -19.58 -6.35
N VAL A 196 16.58 -18.40 -6.94
CA VAL A 196 15.44 -17.73 -7.59
C VAL A 196 15.80 -17.53 -9.05
N GLU A 197 14.94 -18.01 -9.97
CA GLU A 197 15.13 -17.86 -11.41
C GLU A 197 16.52 -18.32 -11.89
N GLY A 198 17.01 -19.44 -11.33
CA GLY A 198 18.31 -20.03 -11.67
C GLY A 198 19.53 -19.29 -11.11
N LYS A 199 19.33 -18.23 -10.31
CA LYS A 199 20.40 -17.52 -9.61
C LYS A 199 20.42 -17.91 -8.14
N THR A 200 21.55 -18.43 -7.68
CA THR A 200 21.77 -18.75 -6.26
C THR A 200 22.31 -17.53 -5.54
N GLY A 201 21.69 -17.18 -4.43
CA GLY A 201 22.13 -16.13 -3.53
C GLY A 201 21.83 -16.49 -2.08
N THR A 202 22.23 -15.62 -1.16
CA THR A 202 21.91 -15.76 0.26
C THR A 202 20.96 -14.66 0.71
N ILE A 203 19.92 -15.03 1.44
CA ILE A 203 18.94 -14.08 2.02
C ILE A 203 18.86 -14.29 3.54
N ASP A 204 18.43 -13.30 4.30
CA ASP A 204 18.13 -13.51 5.72
C ASP A 204 16.93 -14.45 5.89
N ALA A 205 17.07 -15.48 6.72
CA ALA A 205 16.02 -16.47 7.03
C ALA A 205 14.73 -15.82 7.56
N GLY A 206 14.87 -14.67 8.22
CA GLY A 206 13.77 -13.87 8.75
C GLY A 206 12.85 -13.27 7.69
N LEU A 207 13.30 -13.16 6.44
CA LEU A 207 12.46 -12.67 5.35
C LEU A 207 11.26 -13.57 5.08
N ALA A 208 11.34 -14.87 5.38
CA ALA A 208 10.18 -15.76 5.29
C ALA A 208 9.04 -15.26 6.19
N ALA A 209 9.34 -14.91 7.45
CA ALA A 209 8.35 -14.39 8.39
C ALA A 209 7.79 -13.02 7.96
N PHE A 210 8.59 -12.19 7.27
CA PHE A 210 8.12 -10.94 6.67
C PHE A 210 7.10 -11.21 5.56
N TRP A 211 7.41 -12.11 4.63
CA TRP A 211 6.51 -12.46 3.54
C TRP A 211 5.23 -13.16 4.01
N ASP A 212 5.30 -13.96 5.07
CA ASP A 212 4.13 -14.54 5.72
C ASP A 212 3.23 -13.47 6.34
N ALA A 213 3.83 -12.51 7.06
CA ALA A 213 3.11 -11.37 7.63
C ALA A 213 2.44 -10.53 6.54
N LEU A 214 3.15 -10.22 5.46
CA LEU A 214 2.60 -9.47 4.32
C LEU A 214 1.48 -10.24 3.63
N SER A 215 1.62 -11.56 3.47
CA SER A 215 0.60 -12.44 2.88
C SER A 215 -0.69 -12.43 3.69
N ILE A 216 -0.59 -12.46 5.03
CA ILE A 216 -1.75 -12.33 5.91
C ILE A 216 -2.47 -11.00 5.65
N LEU A 217 -1.74 -9.87 5.63
CA LEU A 217 -2.34 -8.56 5.40
C LEU A 217 -3.06 -8.47 4.04
N ARG A 218 -2.48 -9.05 2.99
CA ARG A 218 -3.08 -9.14 1.66
C ARG A 218 -4.35 -9.99 1.66
N ASN A 219 -4.29 -11.19 2.26
CA ASN A 219 -5.42 -12.13 2.31
C ASN A 219 -6.58 -11.60 3.16
N THR A 220 -6.28 -10.78 4.18
CA THR A 220 -7.28 -10.05 4.97
C THR A 220 -7.76 -8.76 4.31
N LYS A 221 -7.36 -8.49 3.05
CA LYS A 221 -7.74 -7.31 2.25
C LYS A 221 -7.40 -5.97 2.91
N LEU A 222 -6.31 -5.91 3.68
CA LEU A 222 -5.91 -4.69 4.38
C LEU A 222 -5.03 -3.77 3.54
N PHE A 223 -4.46 -4.31 2.47
CA PHE A 223 -3.78 -3.53 1.44
C PHE A 223 -3.88 -4.25 0.09
N SER A 224 -3.60 -3.50 -0.98
CA SER A 224 -3.44 -4.03 -2.33
C SER A 224 -2.22 -3.41 -3.01
N PHE A 225 -1.70 -4.06 -4.03
CA PHE A 225 -0.71 -3.43 -4.91
C PHE A 225 -1.44 -2.68 -6.02
N VAL A 226 -1.17 -1.38 -6.13
CA VAL A 226 -1.68 -0.55 -7.22
C VAL A 226 -0.52 -0.25 -8.16
N ALA A 227 -0.65 -0.65 -9.43
CA ALA A 227 0.38 -0.39 -10.43
C ALA A 227 0.49 1.10 -10.73
N HIS A 228 1.71 1.60 -10.86
CA HIS A 228 2.04 2.98 -11.20
C HIS A 228 3.11 3.01 -12.27
N LEU A 229 2.95 3.93 -13.23
CA LEU A 229 3.98 4.28 -14.19
C LEU A 229 4.94 5.28 -13.55
N ILE A 230 6.23 4.98 -13.58
CA ILE A 230 7.31 5.84 -13.06
C ILE A 230 8.25 6.25 -14.19
N GLU A 231 8.93 7.39 -14.02
CA GLU A 231 9.88 7.92 -15.01
C GLU A 231 11.09 7.01 -15.23
N ALA A 232 11.61 6.43 -14.14
CA ALA A 232 12.71 5.48 -14.12
C ALA A 232 12.70 4.66 -12.82
N ASP A 233 13.28 3.46 -12.83
CA ASP A 233 13.48 2.66 -11.59
C ASP A 233 14.72 3.14 -10.82
N THR A 234 14.64 4.36 -10.28
CA THR A 234 15.70 5.02 -9.49
C THR A 234 15.11 5.70 -8.25
N GLU A 235 15.95 6.21 -7.36
CA GLU A 235 15.51 6.95 -6.15
C GLU A 235 15.04 8.39 -6.47
N GLU A 236 15.52 8.99 -7.57
CA GLU A 236 15.20 10.37 -7.95
C GLU A 236 13.95 10.49 -8.83
N ALA A 237 13.46 9.36 -9.35
CA ALA A 237 12.33 9.34 -10.27
C ALA A 237 11.01 9.64 -9.57
N SER A 238 10.08 10.24 -10.31
CA SER A 238 8.72 10.49 -9.84
C SER A 238 7.69 9.52 -10.44
N VAL A 239 6.56 9.39 -9.75
CA VAL A 239 5.36 8.74 -10.28
C VAL A 239 4.72 9.63 -11.34
N ILE A 240 4.54 9.09 -12.54
CA ILE A 240 3.83 9.77 -13.63
C ILE A 240 2.32 9.71 -13.37
N HIS A 241 1.74 8.51 -13.32
CA HIS A 241 0.34 8.30 -12.96
C HIS A 241 0.07 6.83 -12.58
N PRO A 242 -1.02 6.54 -11.86
CA PRO A 242 -1.46 5.17 -11.62
C PRO A 242 -1.88 4.47 -12.92
N LEU A 243 -1.73 3.15 -12.93
CA LEU A 243 -2.19 2.21 -13.95
C LEU A 243 -2.96 1.08 -13.26
N ALA A 244 -3.91 1.45 -12.40
CA ALA A 244 -4.61 0.51 -11.53
C ALA A 244 -5.44 -0.49 -12.34
N HIS A 245 -5.08 -1.77 -12.27
CA HIS A 245 -5.83 -2.87 -12.89
C HIS A 245 -6.34 -3.83 -11.80
N GLY A 246 -7.66 -4.00 -11.72
CA GLY A 246 -8.33 -4.82 -10.70
C GLY A 246 -8.20 -4.33 -9.24
N THR A 247 -7.52 -3.21 -9.00
CA THR A 247 -7.26 -2.59 -7.69
C THR A 247 -7.36 -1.06 -7.80
N GLY A 248 -7.03 -0.31 -6.74
CA GLY A 248 -7.03 1.16 -6.75
C GLY A 248 -8.42 1.80 -6.73
N GLU A 249 -8.46 3.11 -6.92
CA GLU A 249 -9.70 3.89 -7.04
C GLU A 249 -10.35 3.77 -8.41
N GLU A 250 -11.64 4.05 -8.49
CA GLU A 250 -12.39 3.98 -9.75
C GLU A 250 -11.78 4.82 -10.87
N VAL A 251 -11.42 6.08 -10.57
CA VAL A 251 -10.76 6.97 -11.52
C VAL A 251 -9.40 6.45 -11.99
N GLU A 252 -8.65 5.76 -11.14
CA GLU A 252 -7.35 5.19 -11.50
C GLU A 252 -7.53 3.98 -12.44
N ARG A 253 -8.59 3.20 -12.22
CA ARG A 253 -8.97 2.09 -13.10
C ARG A 253 -9.46 2.59 -14.45
N GLU A 254 -10.25 3.66 -14.47
CA GLU A 254 -10.69 4.31 -15.71
C GLU A 254 -9.51 4.86 -16.51
N LEU A 255 -8.54 5.49 -15.83
CA LEU A 255 -7.30 5.95 -16.44
C LEU A 255 -6.51 4.78 -17.05
N ALA A 256 -6.32 3.69 -16.30
CA ALA A 256 -5.59 2.52 -16.77
C ALA A 256 -6.30 1.87 -17.98
N HIS A 257 -7.62 1.78 -17.95
CA HIS A 257 -8.42 1.28 -19.06
C HIS A 257 -8.27 2.16 -20.31
N SER A 258 -8.38 3.48 -20.15
CA SER A 258 -8.20 4.43 -21.25
C SER A 258 -6.80 4.35 -21.85
N ALA A 259 -5.76 4.21 -21.02
CA ALA A 259 -4.38 4.00 -21.47
C ALA A 259 -4.23 2.72 -22.31
N PHE A 260 -4.89 1.64 -21.90
CA PHE A 260 -4.88 0.38 -22.63
C PHE A 260 -5.56 0.50 -24.00
N GLU A 261 -6.76 1.11 -24.07
CA GLU A 261 -7.47 1.35 -25.34
C GLU A 261 -6.64 2.23 -26.29
N ALA A 262 -5.99 3.27 -25.76
CA ALA A 262 -5.09 4.12 -26.53
C ALA A 262 -3.91 3.34 -27.11
N ALA A 263 -3.32 2.43 -26.32
CA ALA A 263 -2.27 1.56 -26.81
C ALA A 263 -2.76 0.57 -27.88
N GLU A 264 -3.92 -0.07 -27.70
CA GLU A 264 -4.52 -0.96 -28.69
C GLU A 264 -4.78 -0.23 -30.02
N ALA A 265 -5.30 0.99 -29.97
CA ALA A 265 -5.53 1.80 -31.16
C ALA A 265 -4.24 2.18 -31.91
N MET A 266 -3.10 2.21 -31.22
CA MET A 266 -1.79 2.54 -31.78
C MET A 266 -1.04 1.34 -32.36
N ILE A 267 -1.50 0.10 -32.14
CA ILE A 267 -0.81 -1.10 -32.62
C ILE A 267 -1.66 -1.85 -33.67
N PRO A 268 -1.02 -2.59 -34.60
CA PRO A 268 -1.79 -3.40 -35.55
C PRO A 268 -2.59 -4.49 -34.83
N GLU A 269 -3.77 -4.86 -35.35
CA GLU A 269 -4.68 -5.85 -34.73
C GLU A 269 -3.98 -7.19 -34.40
N GLY A 270 -3.08 -7.66 -35.25
CA GLY A 270 -2.31 -8.89 -35.00
C GLY A 270 -1.37 -8.82 -33.78
N TYR A 271 -0.94 -7.62 -33.38
CA TYR A 271 -0.12 -7.41 -32.19
C TYR A 271 -0.99 -7.37 -30.92
N VAL A 272 -2.23 -6.88 -31.01
CA VAL A 272 -3.20 -6.93 -29.90
C VAL A 272 -3.48 -8.36 -29.50
N ALA A 273 -3.91 -9.19 -30.47
CA ALA A 273 -4.21 -10.60 -30.23
C ALA A 273 -3.00 -11.36 -29.65
N ARG A 274 -1.80 -11.04 -30.14
CA ARG A 274 -0.55 -11.61 -29.62
C ARG A 274 -0.28 -11.18 -28.19
N ALA A 275 -0.37 -9.89 -27.87
CA ALA A 275 -0.12 -9.37 -26.52
C ALA A 275 -1.11 -9.96 -25.50
N GLN A 276 -2.39 -10.09 -25.88
CA GLN A 276 -3.40 -10.77 -25.08
C GLN A 276 -3.07 -12.25 -24.88
N SER A 277 -2.64 -12.96 -25.93
CA SER A 277 -2.23 -14.37 -25.82
C SER A 277 -0.96 -14.60 -25.00
N GLU A 278 -0.06 -13.61 -24.97
CA GLU A 278 1.15 -13.60 -24.14
C GLU A 278 0.85 -13.16 -22.69
N GLY A 279 -0.41 -12.87 -22.35
CA GLY A 279 -0.84 -12.54 -21.00
C GLY A 279 -0.32 -11.19 -20.49
N VAL A 280 -0.26 -10.17 -21.36
CA VAL A 280 0.15 -8.81 -20.92
C VAL A 280 -0.83 -8.28 -19.88
N ASP A 281 -0.31 -7.82 -18.74
CA ASP A 281 -1.15 -7.31 -17.65
C ASP A 281 -1.55 -5.85 -17.89
N LEU A 282 -0.61 -5.05 -18.43
CA LEU A 282 -0.80 -3.63 -18.67
C LEU A 282 -0.15 -3.22 -19.99
N MET A 283 -0.79 -2.30 -20.70
CA MET A 283 -0.25 -1.70 -21.91
C MET A 283 -0.51 -0.20 -21.88
N VAL A 284 0.50 0.60 -22.19
CA VAL A 284 0.40 2.07 -22.13
C VAL A 284 1.26 2.72 -23.21
N PRO A 285 0.73 3.72 -23.94
CA PRO A 285 1.52 4.55 -24.82
C PRO A 285 2.19 5.67 -24.01
N VAL A 286 3.50 5.83 -24.18
CA VAL A 286 4.29 6.91 -23.55
C VAL A 286 5.01 7.72 -24.61
N LEU A 287 5.37 8.97 -24.31
CA LEU A 287 6.21 9.77 -25.22
C LEU A 287 7.58 9.11 -25.37
N SER A 288 8.08 9.00 -26.60
CA SER A 288 9.27 8.20 -26.92
C SER A 288 10.57 8.74 -26.30
N HIS A 289 10.60 10.00 -25.85
CA HIS A 289 11.74 10.55 -25.11
C HIS A 289 11.82 10.02 -23.66
N LEU A 290 10.72 9.49 -23.12
CA LEU A 290 10.68 8.84 -21.81
C LEU A 290 11.17 7.38 -21.93
N THR A 291 12.49 7.22 -22.06
CA THR A 291 13.10 5.92 -22.40
C THR A 291 13.21 4.96 -21.21
N ALA A 292 13.33 5.48 -20.00
CA ALA A 292 13.55 4.73 -18.77
C ALA A 292 12.28 4.27 -18.05
N VAL A 293 11.09 4.58 -18.59
CA VAL A 293 9.81 4.36 -17.90
C VAL A 293 9.64 2.92 -17.42
N GLN A 294 9.05 2.75 -16.25
CA GLN A 294 8.80 1.43 -15.70
C GLN A 294 7.45 1.39 -15.01
N VAL A 295 6.88 0.19 -14.89
CA VAL A 295 5.73 -0.03 -14.01
C VAL A 295 6.17 -0.75 -12.75
N VAL A 296 5.68 -0.26 -11.62
CA VAL A 296 5.87 -0.88 -10.29
C VAL A 296 4.51 -0.95 -9.59
N GLY A 297 4.23 -2.04 -8.89
CA GLY A 297 3.08 -2.12 -8.01
C GLY A 297 3.45 -1.59 -6.63
N LEU A 298 2.72 -0.58 -6.17
CA LEU A 298 2.92 0.06 -4.87
C LEU A 298 1.94 -0.51 -3.84
N PRO A 299 2.40 -0.98 -2.67
CA PRO A 299 1.51 -1.31 -1.57
C PRO A 299 0.69 -0.08 -1.16
N ARG A 300 -0.63 -0.20 -1.18
CA ARG A 300 -1.55 0.84 -0.72
C ARG A 300 -2.52 0.26 0.29
N LEU A 301 -2.52 0.83 1.49
CA LEU A 301 -3.41 0.43 2.56
C LEU A 301 -4.85 0.85 2.26
N LEU A 302 -5.79 -0.04 2.57
CA LEU A 302 -7.20 0.16 2.19
C LEU A 302 -7.87 1.26 3.01
N HIS A 303 -7.68 1.25 4.34
CA HIS A 303 -8.26 2.24 5.23
C HIS A 303 -7.37 3.48 5.27
N ARG A 304 -7.95 4.67 5.13
CA ARG A 304 -7.19 5.94 5.07
C ARG A 304 -7.47 6.83 6.27
N ALA A 305 -6.40 7.34 6.87
CA ALA A 305 -6.51 8.44 7.83
C ALA A 305 -6.89 9.71 7.05
N HIS A 306 -7.90 10.45 7.54
CA HIS A 306 -8.34 11.70 6.92
C HIS A 306 -7.40 12.85 7.28
N THR A 307 -6.19 12.84 6.72
CA THR A 307 -5.15 13.86 6.92
C THR A 307 -5.14 14.86 5.76
N SER A 308 -4.41 15.97 5.91
CA SER A 308 -4.19 16.92 4.80
C SER A 308 -3.45 16.30 3.62
N ALA A 309 -2.51 15.38 3.86
CA ALA A 309 -1.82 14.65 2.80
C ALA A 309 -2.79 13.75 2.01
N THR A 310 -3.68 13.04 2.71
CA THR A 310 -4.74 12.25 2.05
C THR A 310 -5.68 13.14 1.22
N ALA A 311 -6.03 14.33 1.72
CA ALA A 311 -6.86 15.28 0.97
C ALA A 311 -6.18 15.75 -0.33
N ARG A 312 -4.89 16.13 -0.26
CA ARG A 312 -4.10 16.52 -1.44
C ARG A 312 -3.94 15.39 -2.45
N TRP A 313 -3.81 14.15 -1.98
CA TRP A 313 -3.83 12.99 -2.88
C TRP A 313 -5.19 12.83 -3.58
N VAL A 314 -6.31 13.03 -2.89
CA VAL A 314 -7.65 12.98 -3.51
C VAL A 314 -7.83 14.06 -4.59
N GLU A 315 -7.22 15.24 -4.41
CA GLU A 315 -7.25 16.33 -5.41
C GLU A 315 -6.61 15.94 -6.76
N ARG A 316 -5.73 14.93 -6.79
CA ARG A 316 -5.16 14.38 -8.04
C ARG A 316 -6.19 13.66 -8.92
N THR A 317 -7.39 13.39 -8.41
CA THR A 317 -8.50 12.80 -9.19
C THR A 317 -8.77 13.57 -10.48
N ASP A 318 -8.75 14.90 -10.44
CA ASP A 318 -9.02 15.72 -11.63
C ASP A 318 -7.87 15.68 -12.64
N GLU A 319 -6.62 15.57 -12.16
CA GLU A 319 -5.45 15.33 -13.00
C GLU A 319 -5.58 13.99 -13.75
N TRP A 320 -5.96 12.93 -13.05
CA TRP A 320 -6.13 11.61 -13.65
C TRP A 320 -7.30 11.55 -14.63
N ARG A 321 -8.42 12.23 -14.34
CA ARG A 321 -9.54 12.36 -15.30
C ARG A 321 -9.13 13.06 -16.58
N ARG A 322 -8.38 14.16 -16.48
CA ARG A 322 -7.83 14.84 -17.67
C ARG A 322 -6.92 13.91 -18.46
N LYS A 323 -6.06 13.15 -17.77
CA LYS A 323 -5.17 12.19 -18.42
C LYS A 323 -5.92 11.04 -19.10
N ALA A 324 -7.00 10.55 -18.50
CA ALA A 324 -7.86 9.53 -19.10
C ALA A 324 -8.51 10.06 -20.39
N ALA A 325 -9.02 11.29 -20.37
CA ALA A 325 -9.59 11.95 -21.55
C ALA A 325 -8.55 12.12 -22.68
N GLU A 326 -7.29 12.46 -22.36
CA GLU A 326 -6.21 12.50 -23.35
C GLU A 326 -6.01 11.13 -24.02
N PHE A 327 -6.01 10.03 -23.25
CA PHE A 327 -5.89 8.69 -23.82
C PHE A 327 -7.11 8.31 -24.67
N GLN A 328 -8.32 8.65 -24.24
CA GLN A 328 -9.55 8.43 -25.01
C GLN A 328 -9.50 9.18 -26.36
N GLU A 329 -9.01 10.42 -26.38
CA GLU A 329 -8.82 11.18 -27.62
C GLU A 329 -7.78 10.49 -28.54
N MET A 330 -6.70 9.96 -27.96
CA MET A 330 -5.70 9.19 -28.71
C MET A 330 -6.29 7.92 -29.32
N ALA A 331 -7.17 7.21 -28.60
CA ALA A 331 -7.85 6.02 -29.09
C ALA A 331 -8.87 6.36 -30.20
N GLY A 332 -9.60 7.48 -30.04
CA GLY A 332 -10.67 7.90 -30.92
C GLY A 332 -10.23 8.53 -32.25
N ASN A 333 -8.98 9.01 -32.39
CA ASN A 333 -8.52 9.72 -33.59
C ASN A 333 -8.10 8.77 -34.73
N PRO A 334 -8.94 8.55 -35.77
CA PRO A 334 -8.68 7.57 -36.82
C PRO A 334 -7.59 8.03 -37.79
N ASN A 335 -7.27 9.34 -37.83
CA ASN A 335 -6.30 9.89 -38.78
C ASN A 335 -4.85 9.46 -38.50
N ARG A 336 -4.56 8.88 -37.32
CA ARG A 336 -3.27 8.23 -37.03
C ARG A 336 -3.19 6.78 -37.53
N ARG A 337 -4.31 6.07 -37.75
CA ARG A 337 -4.31 4.72 -38.36
C ARG A 337 -3.79 4.75 -39.81
N ASN A 338 -4.04 5.84 -40.54
CA ASN A 338 -3.71 5.95 -41.96
C ASN A 338 -2.25 6.32 -42.27
N HIS A 339 -1.51 6.92 -41.33
CA HIS A 339 -0.10 7.26 -41.58
C HIS A 339 0.84 6.03 -41.59
N MET A 340 0.41 4.90 -40.99
CA MET A 340 1.14 3.63 -41.04
C MET A 340 0.90 2.83 -42.33
N GLN A 341 -0.25 2.99 -43.00
CA GLN A 341 -0.45 2.37 -44.32
C GLN A 341 0.30 3.12 -45.43
N TYR A 342 0.49 4.44 -45.30
CA TYR A 342 1.20 5.22 -46.30
C TYR A 342 2.71 4.98 -46.30
N GLN A 343 3.37 4.83 -45.14
CA GLN A 343 4.82 4.58 -45.09
C GLN A 343 5.25 3.18 -45.56
N ARG A 344 4.32 2.20 -45.63
CA ARG A 344 4.59 0.88 -46.23
C ARG A 344 4.45 0.87 -47.76
N ARG A 345 3.66 1.77 -48.36
CA ARG A 345 3.57 1.90 -49.83
C ARG A 345 4.73 2.70 -50.43
N SER A 346 5.34 3.62 -49.69
CA SER A 346 6.46 4.43 -50.18
C SER A 346 7.84 3.74 -50.12
N ARG A 347 7.94 2.54 -49.51
CA ARG A 347 9.17 1.73 -49.46
C ARG A 347 9.10 0.45 -50.31
N GLY A 348 8.08 0.33 -51.15
CA GLY A 348 7.82 -0.83 -52.01
C GLY A 348 7.54 -0.45 -53.46
N ILE A 349 8.25 0.54 -53.99
CA ILE A 349 8.30 0.83 -55.43
C ILE A 349 9.77 1.08 -55.78
N ASN A 350 10.41 0.04 -56.32
CA ASN A 350 11.43 0.19 -57.36
C ASN A 350 10.72 0.54 -58.67
#